data_AF-A0A0B0S917-F1
#
_entry.id   AF-A0A0B0S917-F1
#
_cell.length_a   1.000
_cell.length_b   1.000
_cell.length_c   1.000
_cell.angle_alpha   90.00
_cell.angle_beta   90.00
_cell.angle_gamma   90.00
#
_symmetry.space_group_name_H-M   'P 1'
#
loop_
_entity.id
_entity.type
_entity.pdbx_description
1 polymer ?
#
loop_
_entity_poly.entity_id
_entity_poly.type
_entity_poly.pdbx_seq_one_letter_code
_entity_poly.pdbx_strand_id
1 'polypeptide(L)'
;MLSRLIAAFCIIDDALQAMGYKDDPQAKTPASAILTLALLAALEFGGKHNKALALAKDLGLFTHVPSPSRFNRRLHALYPLLLPLLHLLAQVWKHLHQAQAYALDTFPLPACENIRAPRSRLFPDKAYRGFIPSKRVYFHGLKL
;
A
#
# COMPACT_ATOMS: atom_id res chain seq x y z
N MET A 1 -11.22 -4.74 14.49
CA MET A 1 -9.98 -4.03 14.10
C MET A 1 -8.74 -4.83 14.45
N LEU A 2 -8.48 -5.10 15.74
CA LEU A 2 -7.26 -5.79 16.20
C LEU A 2 -7.03 -7.16 15.56
N SER A 3 -8.07 -8.00 15.47
CA SER A 3 -7.98 -9.33 14.85
C SER A 3 -7.54 -9.29 13.39
N ARG A 4 -8.05 -8.32 12.60
CA ARG A 4 -7.64 -8.10 11.21
C ARG A 4 -6.18 -7.68 11.11
N LEU A 5 -5.72 -6.87 12.06
CA LEU A 5 -4.35 -6.38 12.10
C LEU A 5 -3.35 -7.47 12.50
N ILE A 6 -3.71 -8.32 13.45
CA ILE A 6 -2.93 -9.51 13.82
C ILE A 6 -2.84 -10.46 12.61
N ALA A 7 -3.96 -10.74 11.96
CA ALA A 7 -3.98 -11.57 10.75
C ALA A 7 -3.10 -10.98 9.64
N ALA A 8 -3.20 -9.67 9.40
CA ALA A 8 -2.36 -8.98 8.42
C ALA A 8 -0.87 -9.06 8.77
N PHE A 9 -0.52 -8.89 10.05
CA PHE A 9 0.85 -9.04 10.52
C PHE A 9 1.38 -10.45 10.23
N CYS A 10 0.65 -11.51 10.61
CA CYS A 10 1.05 -12.89 10.36
C CYS A 10 1.24 -13.16 8.86
N ILE A 11 0.29 -12.75 8.03
CA ILE A 11 0.36 -12.93 6.56
C ILE A 11 1.59 -12.23 5.97
N ILE A 12 1.87 -10.99 6.40
CA ILE A 12 3.02 -10.23 5.93
C ILE A 12 4.32 -10.87 6.41
N ASP A 13 4.38 -11.33 7.66
CA ASP A 13 5.56 -11.96 8.23
C ASP A 13 5.90 -13.26 7.50
N ASP A 14 4.91 -14.14 7.30
CA ASP A 14 5.06 -15.38 6.54
C ASP A 14 5.48 -15.11 5.09
N ALA A 15 4.90 -14.08 4.44
CA ALA A 15 5.27 -13.70 3.09
C ALA A 15 6.72 -13.20 2.99
N LEU A 16 7.17 -12.39 3.96
CA LEU A 16 8.55 -11.92 4.01
C LEU A 16 9.54 -13.07 4.25
N GLN A 17 9.19 -14.01 5.13
CA GLN A 17 9.98 -15.22 5.36
C GLN A 17 10.07 -16.09 4.10
N ALA A 18 8.95 -16.30 3.40
CA ALA A 18 8.92 -17.04 2.13
C ALA A 18 9.74 -16.38 1.02
N MET A 19 9.83 -15.05 1.02
CA MET A 19 10.70 -14.28 0.12
C MET A 19 12.19 -14.32 0.53
N GLY A 20 12.52 -14.90 1.69
CA GLY A 20 13.88 -14.91 2.22
C GLY A 20 14.36 -13.54 2.70
N TYR A 21 13.44 -12.61 2.99
CA TYR A 21 13.81 -11.29 3.47
C TYR A 21 14.37 -11.39 4.89
N LYS A 22 15.52 -10.74 5.11
CA LYS A 22 16.16 -10.65 6.42
C LYS A 22 16.25 -9.20 6.83
N ASP A 23 15.69 -8.90 8.00
CA ASP A 23 15.84 -7.60 8.64
C ASP A 23 17.31 -7.35 9.00
N ASP A 24 17.67 -6.06 9.05
CA ASP A 24 18.95 -5.63 9.61
C ASP A 24 19.05 -6.07 11.08
N PRO A 25 20.16 -6.69 11.52
CA PRO A 25 20.34 -7.12 12.91
C PRO A 25 20.17 -6.00 13.96
N GLN A 26 20.38 -4.74 13.57
CA GLN A 26 20.21 -3.57 14.44
C GLN A 26 18.77 -3.04 14.46
N ALA A 27 17.88 -3.57 13.61
CA ALA A 27 16.49 -3.14 13.54
C ALA A 27 15.70 -3.63 14.75
N LYS A 28 15.33 -2.70 15.64
CA LYS A 28 14.48 -2.99 16.82
C LYS A 28 13.03 -3.34 16.50
N THR A 29 12.57 -2.98 15.31
CA THR A 29 11.20 -3.24 14.84
C THR A 29 11.35 -4.11 13.60
N PRO A 30 10.64 -5.23 13.43
CA PRO A 30 10.76 -6.03 12.21
C PRO A 30 10.11 -5.32 11.01
N ALA A 31 10.47 -5.70 9.78
CA ALA A 31 9.89 -5.17 8.56
C ALA A 31 8.40 -5.49 8.45
N SER A 32 7.98 -6.67 8.91
CA SER A 32 6.57 -7.06 9.00
C SER A 32 5.74 -6.06 9.82
N ALA A 33 6.27 -5.58 10.95
CA ALA A 33 5.62 -4.55 11.75
C ALA A 33 5.56 -3.19 11.02
N ILE A 34 6.60 -2.80 10.27
CA ILE A 34 6.58 -1.55 9.48
C ILE A 34 5.49 -1.60 8.40
N LEU A 35 5.41 -2.69 7.65
CA LEU A 35 4.39 -2.87 6.60
C LEU A 35 2.99 -2.95 7.20
N THR A 36 2.82 -3.61 8.35
CA THR A 36 1.54 -3.68 9.06
C THR A 36 1.08 -2.29 9.52
N LEU A 37 1.98 -1.44 10.02
CA LEU A 37 1.67 -0.06 10.40
C LEU A 37 1.31 0.83 9.20
N ALA A 38 1.96 0.61 8.05
CA ALA A 38 1.59 1.27 6.80
C ALA A 38 0.20 0.84 6.34
N LEU A 39 -0.13 -0.45 6.44
CA LEU A 39 -1.45 -0.98 6.12
C LEU A 39 -2.52 -0.42 7.06
N LEU A 40 -2.25 -0.35 8.37
CA LEU A 40 -3.13 0.29 9.34
C LEU A 40 -3.41 1.75 8.97
N ALA A 41 -2.38 2.50 8.56
CA ALA A 41 -2.55 3.88 8.14
C ALA A 41 -3.44 3.99 6.89
N ALA A 42 -3.26 3.10 5.91
CA ALA A 42 -4.05 3.08 4.69
C ALA A 42 -5.53 2.74 4.97
N LEU A 43 -5.79 1.71 5.80
CA LEU A 43 -7.13 1.22 6.09
C LEU A 43 -7.94 2.16 7.00
N GLU A 44 -7.34 2.65 8.09
CA GLU A 44 -8.10 3.33 9.15
C GLU A 44 -7.90 4.86 9.13
N PHE A 45 -6.84 5.36 8.51
CA PHE A 45 -6.45 6.78 8.61
C PHE A 45 -6.22 7.48 7.27
N GLY A 46 -6.61 6.86 6.15
CA GLY A 46 -6.45 7.43 4.80
C GLY A 46 -5.00 7.76 4.46
N GLY A 47 -4.06 6.92 4.91
CA GLY A 47 -2.62 7.09 4.68
C GLY A 47 -1.90 7.99 5.68
N LYS A 48 -2.56 8.48 6.73
CA LYS A 48 -1.92 9.33 7.76
C LYS A 48 -1.06 8.49 8.72
N HIS A 49 0.18 8.22 8.32
CA HIS A 49 1.14 7.39 9.10
C HIS A 49 1.31 7.84 10.56
N ASN A 50 1.35 9.14 10.83
CA ASN A 50 1.52 9.64 12.20
C ASN A 50 0.38 9.23 13.14
N LYS A 51 -0.86 9.16 12.64
CA LYS A 51 -2.02 8.71 13.42
C LYS A 51 -1.95 7.21 13.71
N ALA A 52 -1.54 6.42 12.72
CA ALA A 52 -1.32 4.98 12.90
C ALA A 52 -0.22 4.68 13.93
N LEU A 53 0.89 5.43 13.90
CA LEU A 53 1.97 5.30 14.88
C LEU A 53 1.55 5.69 16.29
N ALA A 54 0.72 6.74 16.43
CA ALA A 54 0.17 7.13 17.72
C ALA A 54 -0.75 6.03 18.28
N LEU A 55 -1.70 5.56 17.48
CA LEU A 55 -2.59 4.45 17.86
C LEU A 55 -1.80 3.19 18.26
N ALA A 56 -0.76 2.85 17.50
CA ALA A 56 0.05 1.67 17.79
C ALA A 56 0.80 1.75 19.12
N LYS A 57 1.17 2.97 19.55
CA LYS A 57 1.76 3.21 20.87
C LYS A 57 0.71 3.11 21.97
N ASP A 58 -0.44 3.74 21.78
CA ASP A 58 -1.52 3.77 22.76
C ASP A 58 -2.06 2.36 23.05
N LEU A 59 -2.15 1.52 22.01
CA LEU A 59 -2.59 0.13 22.11
C LEU A 59 -1.46 -0.86 22.46
N GLY A 60 -0.21 -0.41 22.53
CA GLY A 60 0.95 -1.28 22.79
C GLY A 60 1.13 -2.41 21.77
N LEU A 61 0.82 -2.17 20.48
CA LEU A 61 0.79 -3.22 19.45
C LEU A 61 2.15 -3.88 19.21
N PHE A 62 3.24 -3.14 19.41
CA PHE A 62 4.60 -3.61 19.22
C PHE A 62 5.47 -3.13 20.38
N THR A 63 6.45 -3.95 20.77
CA THR A 63 7.42 -3.62 21.84
C THR A 63 8.16 -2.32 21.55
N HIS A 64 8.46 -2.04 20.29
CA HIS A 64 9.12 -0.80 19.87
C HIS A 64 8.45 -0.22 18.64
N VAL A 65 7.73 0.90 18.82
CA VAL A 65 7.17 1.70 17.72
C VAL A 65 8.17 2.78 17.30
N PRO A 66 8.62 2.80 16.02
CA PRO A 66 9.62 3.75 15.55
C PRO A 66 9.09 5.20 15.57
N SER A 67 10.02 6.17 15.63
CA SER A 67 9.69 7.57 15.39
C SER A 67 9.22 7.79 13.95
N PRO A 68 8.41 8.84 13.66
CA PRO A 68 7.91 9.10 12.30
C PRO A 68 9.00 9.15 11.23
N SER A 69 10.13 9.79 11.53
CA SER A 69 11.27 9.87 10.62
C SER A 69 11.89 8.48 10.35
N ARG A 70 12.09 7.68 11.41
CA ARG A 70 12.63 6.32 11.27
C ARG A 70 11.67 5.40 10.52
N PHE A 71 10.37 5.49 10.82
CA PHE A 71 9.32 4.76 10.12
C PHE A 71 9.36 5.08 8.63
N ASN A 72 9.38 6.36 8.26
CA ASN A 72 9.37 6.77 6.86
C ASN A 72 10.58 6.23 6.09
N ARG A 73 11.79 6.39 6.64
CA ARG A 73 13.01 5.85 6.02
C ARG A 73 12.94 4.34 5.80
N ARG A 74 12.42 3.59 6.77
CA ARG A 74 12.30 2.13 6.67
C ARG A 74 11.22 1.73 5.67
N LEU A 75 10.08 2.40 5.67
CA LEU A 75 9.03 2.16 4.69
C LEU A 75 9.54 2.39 3.26
N HIS A 76 10.31 3.46 3.04
CA HIS A 76 10.96 3.71 1.75
C HIS A 76 11.98 2.62 1.38
N ALA A 77 12.77 2.12 2.33
CA ALA A 77 13.70 1.01 2.07
C ALA A 77 12.98 -0.30 1.71
N LEU A 78 11.77 -0.52 2.23
CA LEU A 78 10.93 -1.68 1.90
C LEU A 78 10.12 -1.49 0.61
N TYR A 79 10.11 -0.29 0.03
CA TYR A 79 9.31 0.00 -1.16
C TYR A 79 9.58 -0.93 -2.35
N PRO A 80 10.83 -1.32 -2.66
CA PRO A 80 11.10 -2.29 -3.74
C PRO A 80 10.47 -3.66 -3.51
N LEU A 81 10.17 -4.03 -2.26
CA LEU A 81 9.60 -5.33 -1.89
C LEU A 81 8.07 -5.35 -1.99
N LEU A 82 7.42 -4.18 -2.07
CA LEU A 82 5.95 -4.10 -2.15
C LEU A 82 5.40 -4.83 -3.37
N LEU A 83 5.98 -4.63 -4.55
CA LEU A 83 5.51 -5.27 -5.78
C LEU A 83 5.67 -6.80 -5.75
N PRO A 84 6.84 -7.36 -5.42
CA PRO A 84 6.99 -8.81 -5.22
C PRO A 84 6.05 -9.39 -4.16
N LEU A 85 5.89 -8.70 -3.03
CA LEU A 85 5.02 -9.13 -1.95
C LEU A 85 3.55 -9.17 -2.39
N LEU A 86 3.08 -8.11 -3.07
CA LEU A 86 1.73 -8.08 -3.64
C LEU A 86 1.53 -9.17 -4.70
N HIS A 87 2.55 -9.45 -5.51
CA HIS A 87 2.50 -10.53 -6.49
C HIS A 87 2.35 -11.90 -5.81
N LEU A 88 3.16 -12.18 -4.78
CA LEU A 88 3.08 -13.42 -4.01
C LEU A 88 1.70 -13.58 -3.37
N LEU A 89 1.20 -12.55 -2.69
CA LEU A 89 -0.13 -12.56 -2.08
C LEU A 89 -1.23 -12.79 -3.12
N ALA A 90 -1.12 -12.19 -4.31
CA ALA A 90 -2.07 -12.40 -5.39
C ALA A 90 -2.08 -13.85 -5.90
N GLN A 91 -0.93 -14.52 -5.97
CA GLN A 91 -0.88 -15.95 -6.34
C GLN A 91 -1.53 -16.82 -5.27
N VAL A 92 -1.20 -16.59 -3.99
CA VAL A 92 -1.81 -17.31 -2.86
C VAL A 92 -3.33 -17.10 -2.85
N TRP A 93 -3.79 -15.88 -3.11
CA TRP A 93 -5.20 -15.54 -3.12
C TRP A 93 -6.01 -16.34 -4.15
N LYS A 94 -5.44 -16.63 -5.33
CA LYS A 94 -6.09 -17.47 -6.36
C LYS A 94 -6.35 -18.89 -5.88
N HIS A 95 -5.50 -19.42 -5.01
CA HIS A 95 -5.65 -20.76 -4.45
C HIS A 95 -6.63 -20.79 -3.27
N LEU A 96 -6.74 -19.69 -2.52
CA LEU A 96 -7.63 -19.57 -1.37
C LEU A 96 -9.10 -19.27 -1.75
N HIS A 97 -9.34 -18.63 -2.90
CA HIS A 97 -10.67 -18.20 -3.33
C HIS A 97 -11.09 -18.86 -4.64
N GLN A 98 -12.24 -19.55 -4.63
CA GLN A 98 -12.98 -19.95 -5.84
C GLN A 98 -13.87 -18.82 -6.35
N ALA A 99 -13.31 -17.62 -6.58
CA ALA A 99 -14.09 -16.56 -7.20
C ALA A 99 -14.25 -16.88 -8.70
N GLN A 100 -15.48 -17.10 -9.16
CA GLN A 100 -15.77 -17.36 -10.58
C GLN A 100 -15.52 -16.13 -11.47
N ALA A 101 -15.61 -14.92 -10.92
CA ALA A 101 -15.37 -13.67 -11.63
C ALA A 101 -14.88 -12.58 -10.66
N TYR A 102 -14.00 -11.70 -11.15
CA TYR A 102 -13.57 -10.49 -10.46
C TYR A 102 -14.12 -9.28 -11.21
N ALA A 103 -14.82 -8.39 -10.51
CA ALA A 103 -15.16 -7.07 -11.03
C ALA A 103 -14.00 -6.11 -10.70
N LEU A 104 -13.22 -5.74 -11.72
CA LEU A 104 -12.23 -4.68 -11.61
C LEU A 104 -12.90 -3.35 -11.95
N ASP A 105 -13.29 -2.59 -10.94
CA ASP A 105 -13.76 -1.21 -11.15
C ASP A 105 -12.56 -0.28 -11.20
N THR A 106 -12.12 0.08 -12.41
CA THR A 106 -11.01 1.02 -12.57
C THR A 106 -11.45 2.42 -12.19
N PHE A 107 -10.84 3.01 -11.15
CA PHE A 107 -11.19 4.35 -10.70
C PHE A 107 -10.26 5.40 -11.32
N PRO A 108 -10.80 6.34 -12.11
CA PRO A 108 -10.02 7.43 -12.65
C PRO A 108 -9.74 8.46 -11.56
N LEU A 109 -8.47 8.77 -11.33
CA LEU A 109 -7.99 9.88 -10.51
C LEU A 109 -7.55 11.03 -11.44
N PRO A 110 -8.49 11.90 -11.87
CA PRO A 110 -8.16 13.02 -12.74
C PRO A 110 -7.25 14.02 -12.00
N ALA A 111 -6.10 14.30 -12.58
CA ALA A 111 -5.20 15.35 -12.11
C ALA A 111 -5.59 16.71 -12.72
N CYS A 112 -6.01 16.69 -13.98
CA CYS A 112 -6.55 17.85 -14.66
C CYS A 112 -7.49 17.45 -15.81
N GLU A 113 -8.25 18.43 -16.29
CA GLU A 113 -9.03 18.26 -17.52
C GLU A 113 -8.12 18.09 -18.74
N ASN A 114 -8.61 17.38 -19.76
CA ASN A 114 -7.81 17.05 -20.94
C ASN A 114 -7.27 18.29 -21.69
N ILE A 115 -7.98 19.42 -21.63
CA ILE A 115 -7.53 20.71 -22.19
C ILE A 115 -6.27 21.26 -21.50
N ARG A 116 -6.04 20.91 -20.24
CA ARG A 116 -4.87 21.32 -19.45
C ARG A 116 -3.74 20.29 -19.47
N ALA A 117 -3.98 19.09 -20.01
CA ALA A 117 -3.00 18.00 -20.08
C ALA A 117 -1.62 18.42 -20.64
N PRO A 118 -1.52 19.22 -21.72
CA PRO A 118 -0.20 19.63 -22.26
C PRO A 118 0.64 20.48 -21.29
N ARG A 119 0.01 21.07 -20.26
CA ARG A 119 0.65 21.91 -19.24
C ARG A 119 0.83 21.18 -17.91
N SER A 120 0.47 19.89 -17.82
CA SER A 120 0.58 19.10 -16.61
C SER A 120 2.04 18.76 -16.30
N ARG A 121 2.53 19.18 -15.14
CA ARG A 121 3.88 18.83 -14.65
C ARG A 121 3.89 17.51 -13.87
N LEU A 122 2.78 17.17 -13.22
CA LEU A 122 2.66 15.95 -12.41
C LEU A 122 2.61 14.69 -13.26
N PHE A 123 2.00 14.79 -14.44
CA PHE A 123 1.79 13.68 -15.37
C PHE A 123 2.11 14.16 -16.79
N PRO A 124 3.40 14.24 -17.17
CA PRO A 124 3.79 14.84 -18.45
C PRO A 124 3.48 13.95 -19.66
N ASP A 125 3.46 12.62 -19.48
CA ASP A 125 3.29 11.68 -20.58
C ASP A 125 1.83 11.51 -21.03
N LYS A 126 1.67 11.15 -22.31
CA LYS A 126 0.36 10.77 -22.86
C LYS A 126 -0.20 9.47 -22.25
N ALA A 127 0.63 8.67 -21.58
CA ALA A 127 0.21 7.46 -20.87
C ALA A 127 -0.85 7.73 -19.78
N TYR A 128 -0.91 8.96 -19.27
CA TYR A 128 -1.87 9.38 -18.25
C TYR A 128 -3.20 9.88 -18.83
N ARG A 129 -3.42 9.80 -20.15
CA ARG A 129 -4.71 10.11 -20.75
C ARG A 129 -5.62 8.89 -20.70
N GLY A 130 -6.79 9.05 -20.10
CA GLY A 130 -7.79 8.01 -20.02
C GLY A 130 -9.16 8.49 -20.49
N PHE A 131 -10.03 7.53 -20.76
CA PHE A 131 -11.44 7.75 -21.06
C PHE A 131 -12.31 6.98 -20.06
N ILE A 132 -13.39 7.61 -19.62
CA ILE A 132 -14.40 7.04 -18.72
C ILE A 132 -15.64 6.75 -19.57
N PRO A 133 -15.89 5.50 -19.99
CA PRO A 133 -16.99 5.17 -20.89
C PRO A 133 -18.37 5.53 -20.32
N SER A 134 -18.60 5.27 -19.04
CA SER A 134 -19.87 5.53 -18.37
C SER A 134 -20.25 7.02 -18.33
N LYS A 135 -19.25 7.91 -18.28
CA LYS A 135 -19.44 9.37 -18.27
C LYS A 135 -19.21 10.02 -19.63
N ARG A 136 -18.68 9.27 -20.62
CA ARG A 136 -18.25 9.77 -21.92
C ARG A 136 -17.26 10.95 -21.84
N VAL A 137 -16.37 10.93 -20.84
CA VAL A 137 -15.42 12.03 -20.57
C VAL A 137 -13.98 11.53 -20.64
N TYR A 138 -13.11 12.32 -21.26
CA TYR A 138 -11.66 12.16 -21.20
C TYR A 138 -11.09 12.81 -19.95
N PHE A 139 -10.12 12.16 -19.32
CA PHE A 139 -9.38 12.71 -18.19
C PHE A 139 -7.88 12.58 -18.41
N HIS A 140 -7.12 13.39 -17.68
CA HIS A 140 -5.67 13.28 -17.59
C HIS A 140 -5.27 13.05 -16.14
N GLY A 141 -4.71 11.88 -15.83
CA GLY A 141 -4.39 11.45 -14.47
C GLY A 141 -4.16 9.94 -14.36
N LEU A 142 -4.19 9.42 -13.14
CA LEU A 142 -3.97 7.98 -12.90
C LEU A 142 -5.27 7.21 -13.12
N LYS A 143 -5.18 6.07 -13.79
CA LYS A 143 -6.26 5.08 -13.84
C LYS A 143 -5.79 3.89 -13.01
N LEU A 144 -6.40 3.70 -11.83
CA LEU A 144 -6.14 2.56 -10.95
C LEU A 144 -7.05 1.41 -11.30
#